data_AF-A0A7J2X8N2-F1
#
_entry.id   AF-A0A7J2X8N2-F1
#
_cell.length_a   1.000
_cell.length_b   1.000
_cell.length_c   1.000
_cell.angle_alpha   90.00
_cell.angle_beta   90.00
_cell.angle_gamma   90.00
#
_symmetry.space_group_name_H-M   'P 1'
#
loop_
_entity.id
_entity.type
_entity.pdbx_description
1 polymer ?
#
loop_
_entity_poly.entity_id
_entity_poly.type
_entity_poly.pdbx_seq_one_letter_code
_entity_poly.pdbx_strand_id
1 'polypeptide(L)'
;MKNTRIVISIIVGCVILFAPFASLVGAKCSSCPSTKSVCISKNLRLISYFFWKLIRSLIQFEIQSEIYVYEKKTYHRGYIENEYAVEYDEYYRGVTYSSCAVIIGGGTGSSNFPEISYYAHKVYLGLKRKGFSDENIYYISAERREGVDAFSNKENVKHALKYWLRTHSGPMTNCYIFLLGHGNHRKDEGLLLLGQGYVGESDIAKWISGLSYKKCLIMVGCCAGSYFKDGLSGKNREILVPSNYYATSHDIAMLIDKALSKIYVNNNHKKLPFYHIPYPYNHRSSQKLRIP
;
A
#
# COMPACT_ATOMS: atom_id res chain seq x y z
N MET A 1 -10.45 29.28 1.08
CA MET A 1 -10.38 30.42 2.01
C MET A 1 -11.63 30.65 2.86
N LYS A 2 -12.86 30.38 2.41
CA LYS A 2 -14.07 30.53 3.25
C LYS A 2 -14.20 29.48 4.37
N ASN A 3 -13.82 28.22 4.12
CA ASN A 3 -13.97 27.12 5.09
C ASN A 3 -13.02 27.22 6.29
N THR A 4 -11.77 27.63 6.06
CA THR A 4 -10.76 27.81 7.12
C THR A 4 -11.18 28.85 8.17
N ARG A 5 -11.90 29.91 7.75
CA ARG A 5 -12.42 30.93 8.68
C ARG A 5 -13.56 30.41 9.55
N ILE A 6 -14.36 29.47 9.05
CA ILE A 6 -15.47 28.85 9.80
C ILE A 6 -14.91 27.86 10.84
N VAL A 7 -13.92 27.05 10.47
CA VAL A 7 -13.28 26.09 11.39
C VAL A 7 -12.55 26.83 12.51
N ILE A 8 -11.78 27.87 12.19
CA ILE A 8 -11.13 28.72 13.20
C ILE A 8 -12.18 29.38 14.11
N SER A 9 -13.31 29.85 13.57
CA SER A 9 -14.38 30.46 14.39
C SER A 9 -15.05 29.45 15.32
N ILE A 10 -15.20 28.19 14.90
CA ILE A 10 -15.73 27.10 15.73
C ILE A 10 -14.72 26.72 16.83
N ILE A 11 -13.43 26.63 16.50
CA ILE A 11 -12.37 26.35 17.49
C ILE A 11 -12.29 27.46 18.52
N VAL A 12 -12.27 28.73 18.09
CA VAL A 12 -12.26 29.91 18.97
C VAL A 12 -13.54 29.97 19.81
N GLY A 13 -14.71 29.69 19.23
CA GLY A 13 -15.99 29.61 19.95
C GLY A 13 -15.99 28.52 21.03
N CYS A 14 -15.44 27.33 20.73
CA CYS A 14 -15.26 26.26 21.71
C CYS A 14 -14.30 26.68 22.84
N VAL A 15 -13.18 27.32 22.53
CA VAL A 15 -12.23 27.78 23.57
C VAL A 15 -12.87 28.85 24.48
N ILE A 16 -13.66 29.77 23.92
CA ILE A 16 -14.37 30.81 24.69
C ILE A 16 -15.49 30.21 25.54
N LEU A 17 -16.23 29.22 25.05
CA LEU A 17 -17.28 28.52 25.79
C LEU A 17 -16.75 27.62 26.91
N PHE A 18 -15.49 27.17 26.82
CA PHE A 18 -14.84 26.33 27.85
C PHE A 18 -13.98 27.12 28.85
N ALA A 19 -13.65 28.38 28.58
CA ALA A 19 -12.93 29.25 29.51
C ALA A 19 -13.61 29.42 30.90
N PRO A 20 -14.96 29.50 31.01
CA PRO A 20 -15.63 29.64 32.33
C PRO A 20 -15.48 28.40 33.22
N PHE A 21 -15.24 27.22 32.63
CA PHE A 21 -15.08 25.96 33.38
C PHE A 21 -13.69 25.80 33.99
N ALA A 22 -12.67 26.48 33.44
CA ALA A 22 -11.34 26.52 34.05
C ALA A 22 -11.30 27.46 35.27
N SER A 23 -12.11 28.53 35.28
CA SER A 23 -12.21 29.47 36.40
C SER A 23 -12.99 28.97 37.61
N LEU A 24 -13.76 27.88 37.51
CA LEU A 24 -14.48 27.32 38.66
C LEU A 24 -13.63 26.42 39.58
N VAL A 25 -12.37 26.17 39.23
CA VAL A 25 -11.46 25.32 40.04
C VAL A 25 -10.69 26.15 41.10
N GLY A 26 -10.86 27.48 41.13
CA GLY A 26 -10.09 28.40 41.98
C GLY A 26 -10.78 28.95 43.24
N ALA A 27 -12.07 28.68 43.49
CA ALA A 27 -12.75 29.20 44.67
C ALA A 27 -12.72 28.18 45.82
N LYS A 28 -11.70 28.28 46.69
CA LYS A 28 -11.70 27.63 48.01
C LYS A 28 -12.81 28.24 48.88
N CYS A 29 -13.88 27.49 49.12
CA CYS A 29 -14.77 27.77 50.25
C CYS A 29 -14.18 27.15 51.52
N SER A 30 -13.65 28.00 52.40
CA SER A 30 -13.24 27.67 53.76
C SER A 30 -14.45 27.75 54.69
N SER A 31 -15.31 26.72 54.72
CA SER A 31 -16.11 26.34 55.90
C SER A 31 -17.08 25.18 55.62
N CYS A 32 -16.96 24.15 56.46
CA CYS A 32 -17.92 23.08 56.78
C CYS A 32 -18.01 21.79 55.93
N PRO A 33 -18.38 20.66 56.57
CA PRO A 33 -17.86 19.34 56.26
C PRO A 33 -18.89 18.40 55.61
N SER A 34 -18.35 17.31 55.04
CA SER A 34 -18.99 16.08 54.58
C SER A 34 -19.76 16.12 53.25
N THR A 35 -19.21 15.32 52.32
CA THR A 35 -19.85 14.75 51.12
C THR A 35 -20.23 15.71 49.97
N LYS A 36 -19.31 15.87 49.01
CA LYS A 36 -19.55 15.99 47.54
C LYS A 36 -18.26 16.35 46.79
N SER A 37 -17.26 15.46 46.78
CA SER A 37 -16.05 15.65 45.94
C SER A 37 -15.86 14.59 44.86
N VAL A 38 -16.78 13.62 44.71
CA VAL A 38 -16.59 12.46 43.82
C VAL A 38 -17.30 12.59 42.45
N CYS A 39 -18.19 13.57 42.25
CA CYS A 39 -18.95 13.68 40.98
C CYS A 39 -18.36 14.64 39.93
N ILE A 40 -17.41 15.50 40.27
CA ILE A 40 -16.90 16.53 39.33
C ILE A 40 -15.72 16.00 38.49
N SER A 41 -14.86 15.12 39.04
CA SER A 41 -13.66 14.64 38.34
C SER A 41 -13.94 13.63 37.21
N LYS A 42 -15.01 12.82 37.32
CA LYS A 42 -15.42 11.88 36.26
C LYS A 42 -16.00 12.59 35.03
N ASN A 43 -16.74 13.68 35.24
CA ASN A 43 -17.29 14.48 34.15
C ASN A 43 -16.19 15.23 33.38
N LEU A 44 -15.16 15.76 34.06
CA LEU A 44 -14.04 16.43 33.36
C LEU A 44 -13.26 15.49 32.44
N ARG A 45 -13.02 14.23 32.85
CA ARG A 45 -12.34 13.24 32.00
C ARG A 45 -13.17 12.90 30.77
N LEU A 46 -14.49 12.72 30.94
CA LEU A 46 -15.41 12.49 29.82
C LEU A 46 -15.42 13.67 28.85
N ILE A 47 -15.52 14.89 29.37
CA ILE A 47 -15.52 16.12 28.56
C ILE A 47 -14.20 16.26 27.80
N SER A 48 -13.04 16.01 28.43
CA SER A 48 -11.75 16.06 27.73
C SER A 48 -11.65 15.01 26.62
N TYR A 49 -12.19 13.80 26.85
CA TYR A 49 -12.21 12.74 25.85
C TYR A 49 -13.11 13.10 24.67
N PHE A 50 -14.31 13.61 24.92
CA PHE A 50 -15.21 14.10 23.88
C PHE A 50 -14.61 15.27 23.11
N PHE A 51 -13.94 16.19 23.78
CA PHE A 51 -13.27 17.33 23.17
C PHE A 51 -12.14 16.90 22.24
N TRP A 52 -11.26 15.99 22.68
CA TRP A 52 -10.20 15.44 21.82
C TRP A 52 -10.74 14.60 20.66
N LYS A 53 -11.84 13.88 20.87
CA LYS A 53 -12.53 13.14 19.81
C LYS A 53 -13.14 14.09 18.77
N LEU A 54 -13.72 15.20 19.21
CA LEU A 54 -14.29 16.24 18.34
C LEU A 54 -13.19 16.94 17.54
N ILE A 55 -12.09 17.34 18.18
CA ILE A 55 -10.92 17.93 17.49
C ILE A 55 -10.36 16.97 16.44
N ARG A 56 -10.19 15.68 16.78
CA ARG A 56 -9.75 14.68 15.79
C ARG A 56 -10.74 14.59 14.63
N SER A 57 -12.04 14.58 14.90
CA SER A 57 -13.06 14.53 13.84
C SER A 57 -13.04 15.77 12.94
N LEU A 58 -12.80 16.96 13.50
CA LEU A 58 -12.75 18.22 12.77
C LEU A 58 -11.47 18.33 11.91
N ILE A 59 -10.32 17.91 12.44
CA ILE A 59 -9.07 17.81 11.67
C ILE A 59 -9.22 16.82 10.51
N GLN A 60 -9.86 15.67 10.76
CA GLN A 60 -10.15 14.69 9.71
C GLN A 60 -11.12 15.24 8.65
N PHE A 61 -12.13 16.03 9.05
CA PHE A 61 -13.03 16.69 8.13
C PHE A 61 -12.32 17.73 7.25
N GLU A 62 -11.39 18.50 7.81
CA GLU A 62 -10.61 19.48 7.03
C GLU A 62 -9.68 18.78 6.03
N ILE A 63 -8.99 17.70 6.44
CA ILE A 63 -8.19 16.85 5.54
C ILE A 63 -9.06 16.22 4.44
N GLN A 64 -10.23 15.67 4.78
CA GLN A 64 -11.14 15.12 3.77
C GLN A 64 -11.71 16.19 2.85
N SER A 65 -11.94 17.41 3.34
CA SER A 65 -12.39 18.51 2.50
C SER A 65 -11.30 19.01 1.56
N GLU A 66 -10.04 18.98 1.98
CA GLU A 66 -8.89 19.29 1.11
C GLU A 66 -8.69 18.20 0.06
N ILE A 67 -8.80 16.92 0.45
CA ILE A 67 -8.80 15.78 -0.50
C ILE A 67 -9.98 15.90 -1.47
N TYR A 68 -11.18 16.23 -1.02
CA TYR A 68 -12.35 16.38 -1.88
C TYR A 68 -12.23 17.59 -2.84
N VAL A 69 -11.62 18.70 -2.40
CA VAL A 69 -11.32 19.86 -3.26
C VAL A 69 -10.22 19.52 -4.26
N TYR A 70 -9.23 18.70 -3.87
CA TYR A 70 -8.20 18.19 -4.77
C TYR A 70 -8.79 17.23 -5.79
N GLU A 71 -9.66 16.31 -5.36
CA GLU A 71 -10.41 15.37 -6.20
C GLU A 71 -11.36 16.11 -7.14
N LYS A 72 -12.05 17.17 -6.71
CA LYS A 72 -12.94 17.95 -7.59
C LYS A 72 -12.16 18.77 -8.63
N LYS A 73 -10.93 19.20 -8.32
CA LYS A 73 -10.01 19.82 -9.30
C LYS A 73 -9.50 18.82 -10.33
N THR A 74 -9.30 17.55 -9.97
CA THR A 74 -8.99 16.49 -10.93
C THR A 74 -10.24 15.98 -11.66
N TYR A 75 -11.43 15.99 -11.05
CA TYR A 75 -12.69 15.52 -11.65
C TYR A 75 -13.21 16.43 -12.78
N HIS A 76 -12.90 17.72 -12.76
CA HIS A 76 -13.19 18.62 -13.89
C HIS A 76 -12.18 18.52 -15.04
N ARG A 77 -11.11 17.72 -14.89
CA ARG A 77 -10.30 17.25 -16.01
C ARG A 77 -10.84 15.87 -16.42
N GLY A 78 -12.04 15.89 -16.97
CA GLY A 78 -12.83 14.71 -17.28
C GLY A 78 -12.04 13.72 -18.12
N TYR A 79 -11.82 12.53 -17.58
CA TYR A 79 -11.61 11.35 -18.39
C TYR A 79 -12.99 10.95 -18.92
N ILE A 80 -13.27 11.40 -20.13
CA ILE A 80 -14.39 10.89 -20.92
C ILE A 80 -14.00 9.46 -21.32
N GLU A 81 -14.54 8.48 -20.59
CA GLU A 81 -14.68 7.12 -21.09
C GLU A 81 -15.65 7.16 -22.28
N ASN A 82 -15.26 6.54 -23.39
CA ASN A 82 -15.95 6.45 -24.70
C ASN A 82 -15.55 7.54 -25.71
N GLU A 83 -14.45 7.30 -26.45
CA GLU A 83 -14.27 7.55 -27.90
C GLU A 83 -12.80 7.46 -28.39
N TYR A 84 -11.87 7.04 -27.54
CA TYR A 84 -10.54 6.65 -28.01
C TYR A 84 -10.30 5.19 -27.66
N ALA A 85 -10.54 4.30 -28.64
CA ALA A 85 -9.63 3.17 -28.80
C ALA A 85 -8.26 3.79 -29.14
N VAL A 86 -7.51 4.18 -28.09
CA VAL A 86 -6.09 4.42 -28.26
C VAL A 86 -5.51 3.04 -28.53
N GLU A 87 -5.28 2.76 -29.81
CA GLU A 87 -4.40 1.71 -30.26
C GLU A 87 -3.05 2.01 -29.60
N TYR A 88 -2.78 1.33 -28.48
CA TYR A 88 -1.49 1.41 -27.82
C TYR A 88 -0.53 0.68 -28.73
N ASP A 89 0.15 1.44 -29.59
CA ASP A 89 1.31 0.93 -30.31
C ASP A 89 2.23 0.27 -29.28
N GLU A 90 2.45 -1.02 -29.50
CA GLU A 90 3.04 -1.99 -28.59
C GLU A 90 4.57 -1.79 -28.50
N TYR A 91 5.01 -0.55 -28.30
CA TYR A 91 6.42 -0.16 -28.32
C TYR A 91 6.88 0.37 -26.95
N TYR A 92 6.81 -0.50 -25.94
CA TYR A 92 7.57 -0.29 -24.73
C TYR A 92 9.03 -0.69 -25.02
N ARG A 93 9.94 0.29 -25.06
CA ARG A 93 11.37 0.05 -24.83
C ARG A 93 11.53 -0.51 -23.41
N GLY A 94 11.34 -1.82 -23.26
CA GLY A 94 11.51 -2.51 -22.00
C GLY A 94 12.98 -2.48 -21.60
N VAL A 95 13.33 -1.66 -20.60
CA VAL A 95 14.55 -1.88 -19.85
C VAL A 95 14.32 -3.19 -19.09
N THR A 96 14.75 -4.32 -19.65
CA THR A 96 14.58 -5.60 -18.98
C THR A 96 15.65 -5.75 -17.92
N TYR A 97 15.24 -5.61 -16.67
CA TYR A 97 16.07 -5.88 -15.52
C TYR A 97 16.32 -7.39 -15.40
N SER A 98 17.50 -7.78 -14.93
CA SER A 98 17.77 -9.19 -14.59
C SER A 98 16.88 -9.65 -13.44
N SER A 99 16.46 -8.74 -12.57
CA SER A 99 15.55 -8.98 -11.45
C SER A 99 14.81 -7.71 -11.05
N CYS A 100 13.54 -7.84 -10.65
CA CYS A 100 12.74 -6.76 -10.10
C CYS A 100 11.95 -7.24 -8.88
N ALA A 101 11.64 -6.33 -7.96
CA ALA A 101 10.94 -6.65 -6.72
C ALA A 101 9.80 -5.66 -6.42
N VAL A 102 8.71 -6.16 -5.85
CA VAL A 102 7.65 -5.36 -5.24
C VAL A 102 7.56 -5.74 -3.77
N ILE A 103 7.64 -4.75 -2.88
CA ILE A 103 7.49 -4.93 -1.43
C ILE A 103 6.22 -4.21 -1.02
N ILE A 104 5.31 -4.93 -0.38
CA ILE A 104 4.05 -4.40 0.12
C ILE A 104 4.05 -4.54 1.64
N GLY A 105 4.39 -3.46 2.33
CA GLY A 105 4.16 -3.26 3.75
C GLY A 105 2.73 -2.78 3.98
N GLY A 106 1.85 -3.70 4.37
CA GLY A 106 0.46 -3.47 4.73
C GLY A 106 0.29 -2.62 6.00
N GLY A 107 -0.96 -2.48 6.42
CA GLY A 107 -1.35 -1.72 7.61
C GLY A 107 -2.01 -0.38 7.30
N THR A 108 -2.49 0.28 8.36
CA THR A 108 -3.44 1.41 8.26
C THR A 108 -2.79 2.79 8.26
N GLY A 109 -1.46 2.88 8.30
CA GLY A 109 -0.73 4.15 8.51
C GLY A 109 -0.86 4.72 9.93
N SER A 110 -1.69 4.14 10.79
CA SER A 110 -1.69 4.44 12.22
C SER A 110 -0.53 3.72 12.92
N SER A 111 0.17 4.42 13.80
CA SER A 111 1.39 4.00 14.51
C SER A 111 1.25 2.76 15.41
N ASN A 112 0.11 2.07 15.39
CA ASN A 112 -0.18 0.99 16.32
C ASN A 112 0.55 -0.31 15.97
N PHE A 113 1.13 -0.43 14.77
CA PHE A 113 1.78 -1.66 14.29
C PHE A 113 3.06 -1.39 13.49
N PRO A 114 4.09 -0.78 14.11
CA PRO A 114 5.34 -0.41 13.42
C PRO A 114 6.14 -1.64 12.94
N GLU A 115 5.83 -2.82 13.46
CA GLU A 115 6.51 -4.07 13.17
C GLU A 115 6.38 -4.49 11.69
N ILE A 116 5.23 -4.25 11.06
CA ILE A 116 5.05 -4.56 9.64
C ILE A 116 5.93 -3.67 8.76
N SER A 117 5.95 -2.37 9.05
CA SER A 117 6.83 -1.41 8.37
C SER A 117 8.31 -1.79 8.57
N TYR A 118 8.67 -2.25 9.77
CA TYR A 118 10.00 -2.77 10.07
C TYR A 118 10.36 -4.00 9.22
N TYR A 119 9.49 -5.01 9.13
CA TYR A 119 9.75 -6.20 8.31
C TYR A 119 9.81 -5.90 6.82
N ALA A 120 8.94 -5.01 6.32
CA ALA A 120 9.00 -4.58 4.92
C ALA A 120 10.32 -3.83 4.63
N HIS A 121 10.78 -3.00 5.56
CA HIS A 121 12.07 -2.34 5.44
C HIS A 121 13.26 -3.33 5.55
N LYS A 122 13.15 -4.38 6.39
CA LYS A 122 14.14 -5.46 6.45
C LYS A 122 14.29 -6.16 5.09
N VAL A 123 13.18 -6.40 4.39
CA VAL A 123 13.18 -6.95 3.02
C VAL A 123 13.86 -5.98 2.06
N TYR A 124 13.51 -4.69 2.09
CA TYR A 124 14.14 -3.65 1.26
C TYR A 124 15.67 -3.66 1.43
N LEU A 125 16.17 -3.54 2.65
CA LEU A 125 17.61 -3.58 2.94
C LEU A 125 18.24 -4.93 2.55
N GLY A 126 17.50 -6.04 2.67
CA GLY A 126 17.92 -7.36 2.20
C GLY A 126 18.13 -7.40 0.68
N LEU A 127 17.21 -6.83 -0.09
CA LEU A 127 17.31 -6.70 -1.54
C LEU A 127 18.47 -5.78 -1.94
N LYS A 128 18.65 -4.64 -1.26
CA LYS A 128 19.81 -3.76 -1.46
C LYS A 128 21.13 -4.51 -1.27
N ARG A 129 21.27 -5.30 -0.20
CA ARG A 129 22.45 -6.16 0.04
C ARG A 129 22.64 -7.25 -1.02
N LYS A 130 21.59 -7.65 -1.72
CA LYS A 130 21.65 -8.58 -2.85
C LYS A 130 21.99 -7.89 -4.18
N GLY A 131 22.12 -6.57 -4.22
CA GLY A 131 22.49 -5.82 -5.43
C GLY A 131 21.32 -5.19 -6.18
N PHE A 132 20.12 -5.15 -5.61
CA PHE A 132 19.01 -4.40 -6.22
C PHE A 132 19.25 -2.88 -6.11
N SER A 133 19.09 -2.16 -7.22
CA SER A 133 18.92 -0.71 -7.23
C SER A 133 17.50 -0.34 -6.83
N ASP A 134 17.28 0.92 -6.46
CA ASP A 134 15.93 1.41 -6.12
C ASP A 134 15.01 1.38 -7.34
N GLU A 135 15.57 1.62 -8.54
CA GLU A 135 14.84 1.46 -9.82
C GLU A 135 14.27 0.03 -10.04
N ASN A 136 14.82 -0.97 -9.35
CA ASN A 136 14.40 -2.36 -9.46
C ASN A 136 13.47 -2.79 -8.31
N ILE A 137 13.14 -1.89 -7.39
CA ILE A 137 12.31 -2.17 -6.23
C ILE A 137 11.16 -1.17 -6.21
N TYR A 138 9.93 -1.65 -6.20
CA TYR A 138 8.78 -0.83 -5.85
C TYR A 138 8.37 -1.13 -4.41
N TYR A 139 8.58 -0.19 -3.50
CA TYR A 139 8.36 -0.37 -2.07
C TYR A 139 7.18 0.47 -1.57
N ILE A 140 6.13 -0.23 -1.16
CA ILE A 140 4.93 0.32 -0.52
C ILE A 140 5.03 0.12 0.99
N SER A 141 4.72 1.15 1.76
CA SER A 141 4.73 1.10 3.23
C SER A 141 3.64 1.97 3.85
N ALA A 142 3.18 1.61 5.04
CA ALA A 142 2.30 2.45 5.84
C ALA A 142 3.06 3.66 6.44
N GLU A 143 4.38 3.54 6.59
CA GLU A 143 5.25 4.59 7.12
C GLU A 143 6.17 5.16 6.03
N ARG A 144 6.40 6.49 6.08
CA ARG A 144 7.44 7.13 5.27
C ARG A 144 8.81 6.72 5.81
N ARG A 145 9.61 6.07 4.97
CA ARG A 145 11.00 5.68 5.22
C ARG A 145 11.80 5.82 3.93
N GLU A 146 13.11 5.72 4.03
CA GLU A 146 13.98 5.64 2.85
C GLU A 146 13.54 4.49 1.93
N GLY A 147 13.54 4.77 0.62
CA GLY A 147 13.19 3.81 -0.42
C GLY A 147 11.69 3.58 -0.60
N VAL A 148 10.81 4.18 0.21
CA VAL A 148 9.36 4.00 0.07
C VAL A 148 8.83 4.87 -1.08
N ASP A 149 8.29 4.22 -2.11
CA ASP A 149 7.71 4.87 -3.30
C ASP A 149 6.27 5.33 -3.08
N ALA A 150 5.51 4.60 -2.27
CA ALA A 150 4.08 4.85 -2.11
C ALA A 150 3.52 4.39 -0.76
N PHE A 151 2.38 4.98 -0.37
CA PHE A 151 1.66 4.60 0.84
C PHE A 151 0.83 3.33 0.67
N SER A 152 0.66 2.61 1.78
CA SER A 152 -0.13 1.38 1.85
C SER A 152 -1.63 1.61 1.65
N ASN A 153 -2.11 1.39 0.41
CA ASN A 153 -3.53 1.36 0.04
C ASN A 153 -3.73 0.46 -1.19
N LYS A 154 -4.99 0.14 -1.50
CA LYS A 154 -5.38 -0.79 -2.56
C LYS A 154 -4.91 -0.32 -3.95
N GLU A 155 -4.99 0.97 -4.21
CA GLU A 155 -4.74 1.61 -5.49
C GLU A 155 -3.24 1.57 -5.83
N ASN A 156 -2.39 1.87 -4.85
CA ASN A 156 -0.93 1.81 -4.99
C ASN A 156 -0.45 0.36 -5.13
N VAL A 157 -1.04 -0.59 -4.41
CA VAL A 157 -0.73 -2.01 -4.57
C VAL A 157 -1.14 -2.51 -5.96
N LYS A 158 -2.35 -2.15 -6.42
CA LYS A 158 -2.78 -2.41 -7.79
C LYS A 158 -1.82 -1.79 -8.80
N HIS A 159 -1.35 -0.57 -8.57
CA HIS A 159 -0.39 0.08 -9.45
C HIS A 159 0.92 -0.71 -9.56
N ALA A 160 1.51 -1.06 -8.42
CA ALA A 160 2.75 -1.82 -8.38
C ALA A 160 2.63 -3.19 -9.08
N LEU A 161 1.56 -3.92 -8.79
CA LEU A 161 1.38 -5.29 -9.29
C LEU A 161 0.89 -5.36 -10.73
N LYS A 162 -0.05 -4.49 -11.12
CA LYS A 162 -0.67 -4.52 -12.45
C LYS A 162 0.13 -3.74 -13.50
N TYR A 163 0.72 -2.61 -13.14
CA TYR A 163 1.33 -1.69 -14.10
C TYR A 163 2.85 -1.67 -13.97
N TRP A 164 3.39 -1.41 -12.78
CA TRP A 164 4.83 -1.28 -12.61
C TRP A 164 5.57 -2.59 -12.93
N LEU A 165 5.10 -3.74 -12.43
CA LEU A 165 5.72 -5.03 -12.76
C LEU A 165 5.77 -5.31 -14.26
N ARG A 166 4.73 -4.93 -15.01
CA ARG A 166 4.70 -5.15 -16.48
C ARG A 166 5.76 -4.37 -17.24
N THR A 167 6.17 -3.22 -16.73
CA THR A 167 7.23 -2.42 -17.36
C THR A 167 8.63 -2.81 -16.87
N HIS A 168 8.73 -3.63 -15.82
CA HIS A 168 10.00 -4.03 -15.19
C HIS A 168 10.31 -5.52 -15.32
N SER A 169 9.36 -6.33 -15.80
CA SER A 169 9.52 -7.78 -16.00
C SER A 169 9.35 -8.20 -17.45
N GLY A 170 10.15 -9.19 -17.86
CA GLY A 170 9.99 -9.90 -19.13
C GLY A 170 10.43 -11.37 -19.01
N PRO A 171 10.41 -12.15 -20.11
CA PRO A 171 10.67 -13.59 -20.09
C PRO A 171 12.01 -14.02 -19.46
N MET A 172 12.97 -13.08 -19.36
CA MET A 172 14.31 -13.30 -18.79
C MET A 172 14.49 -12.75 -17.37
N THR A 173 13.48 -12.06 -16.82
CA THR A 173 13.53 -11.39 -15.51
C THR A 173 13.09 -12.32 -14.39
N ASN A 174 13.79 -12.31 -13.26
CA ASN A 174 13.28 -12.90 -12.02
C ASN A 174 12.43 -11.86 -11.25
N CYS A 175 11.19 -12.18 -10.94
CA CYS A 175 10.28 -11.32 -10.17
C CYS A 175 10.19 -11.77 -8.72
N TYR A 176 10.17 -10.80 -7.80
CA TYR A 176 10.02 -11.05 -6.37
C TYR A 176 8.89 -10.19 -5.82
N ILE A 177 7.90 -10.79 -5.17
CA ILE A 177 6.75 -10.08 -4.59
C ILE A 177 6.69 -10.43 -3.10
N PHE A 178 6.73 -9.42 -2.24
CA PHE A 178 6.65 -9.60 -0.79
C PHE A 178 5.39 -8.93 -0.26
N LEU A 179 4.49 -9.72 0.31
CA LEU A 179 3.26 -9.27 0.95
C LEU A 179 3.43 -9.38 2.45
N LEU A 180 3.56 -8.26 3.15
CA LEU A 180 3.79 -8.22 4.59
C LEU A 180 2.69 -7.41 5.25
N GLY A 181 2.08 -7.90 6.32
CA GLY A 181 1.06 -7.12 7.00
C GLY A 181 0.18 -7.88 7.96
N HIS A 182 -0.89 -7.21 8.40
CA HIS A 182 -1.98 -7.91 9.06
C HIS A 182 -2.79 -8.67 8.03
N GLY A 183 -2.98 -9.95 8.31
CA GLY A 183 -3.78 -10.86 7.51
C GLY A 183 -5.10 -11.13 8.19
N ASN A 184 -6.15 -11.27 7.40
CA ASN A 184 -7.37 -11.95 7.79
C ASN A 184 -7.71 -12.99 6.70
N HIS A 185 -8.78 -13.73 6.86
CA HIS A 185 -9.29 -14.61 5.82
C HIS A 185 -10.80 -14.48 5.73
N ARG A 186 -11.35 -14.82 4.57
CA ARG A 186 -12.79 -14.95 4.35
C ARG A 186 -13.02 -16.26 3.61
N LYS A 187 -13.61 -17.25 4.29
CA LYS A 187 -13.72 -18.63 3.78
C LYS A 187 -12.31 -19.14 3.44
N ASP A 188 -12.06 -19.42 2.16
CA ASP A 188 -10.81 -19.96 1.65
C ASP A 188 -9.90 -18.88 1.01
N GLU A 189 -10.22 -17.60 1.20
CA GLU A 189 -9.46 -16.47 0.62
C GLU A 189 -8.68 -15.71 1.70
N GLY A 190 -7.38 -15.52 1.47
CA GLY A 190 -6.52 -14.67 2.29
C GLY A 190 -6.76 -13.19 2.00
N LEU A 191 -6.76 -12.36 3.06
CA LEU A 191 -6.98 -10.91 3.00
C LEU A 191 -5.80 -10.18 3.64
N LEU A 192 -5.26 -9.17 2.95
CA LEU A 192 -4.18 -8.33 3.45
C LEU A 192 -4.75 -6.93 3.76
N LEU A 193 -4.52 -6.45 4.98
CA LEU A 193 -4.95 -5.11 5.39
C LEU A 193 -4.07 -4.03 4.73
N LEU A 194 -4.70 -3.10 4.02
CA LEU A 194 -4.08 -1.97 3.34
C LEU A 194 -4.89 -0.68 3.62
N GLY A 195 -4.33 0.26 4.36
CA GLY A 195 -5.03 1.49 4.72
C GLY A 195 -6.30 1.19 5.52
N GLN A 196 -7.46 1.58 5.00
CA GLN A 196 -8.77 1.36 5.64
C GLN A 196 -9.49 0.10 5.12
N GLY A 197 -8.88 -0.68 4.24
CA GLY A 197 -9.53 -1.81 3.58
C GLY A 197 -8.66 -3.06 3.47
N TYR A 198 -9.23 -4.09 2.86
CA TYR A 198 -8.53 -5.34 2.57
C TYR A 198 -8.38 -5.55 1.06
N VAL A 199 -7.30 -6.21 0.69
CA VAL A 199 -7.10 -6.77 -0.65
C VAL A 199 -7.01 -8.28 -0.52
N GLY A 200 -7.80 -8.97 -1.33
CA GLY A 200 -7.85 -10.43 -1.33
C GLY A 200 -6.80 -11.07 -2.23
N GLU A 201 -6.59 -12.37 -2.02
CA GLU A 201 -5.81 -13.21 -2.93
C GLU A 201 -6.30 -13.08 -4.39
N SER A 202 -7.62 -13.06 -4.59
CA SER A 202 -8.24 -12.97 -5.92
C SER A 202 -7.94 -11.65 -6.64
N ASP A 203 -7.92 -10.53 -5.90
CA ASP A 203 -7.53 -9.21 -6.41
C ASP A 203 -6.07 -9.25 -6.90
N ILE A 204 -5.16 -9.79 -6.08
CA ILE A 204 -3.74 -9.89 -6.39
C ILE A 204 -3.52 -10.79 -7.61
N ALA A 205 -4.15 -11.97 -7.63
CA ALA A 205 -4.11 -12.92 -8.74
C ALA A 205 -4.52 -12.26 -10.05
N LYS A 206 -5.59 -11.46 -10.03
CA LYS A 206 -6.06 -10.68 -11.18
C LYS A 206 -5.05 -9.65 -11.64
N TRP A 207 -4.37 -8.95 -10.73
CA TRP A 207 -3.39 -7.91 -11.09
C TRP A 207 -2.09 -8.49 -11.65
N ILE A 208 -1.64 -9.64 -11.15
CA ILE A 208 -0.44 -10.32 -11.64
C ILE A 208 -0.72 -11.27 -12.81
N SER A 209 -1.98 -11.34 -13.27
CA SER A 209 -2.35 -12.15 -14.43
C SER A 209 -1.69 -11.61 -15.70
N GLY A 210 -1.11 -12.52 -16.49
CA GLY A 210 -0.39 -12.21 -17.72
C GLY A 210 0.99 -11.58 -17.52
N LEU A 211 1.54 -11.52 -16.29
CA LEU A 211 2.93 -11.09 -16.09
C LEU A 211 3.91 -12.05 -16.76
N SER A 212 4.87 -11.50 -17.50
CA SER A 212 5.95 -12.25 -18.14
C SER A 212 7.21 -12.23 -17.27
N TYR A 213 7.73 -13.42 -16.95
CA TYR A 213 8.92 -13.60 -16.10
C TYR A 213 9.57 -14.97 -16.35
N LYS A 214 10.86 -15.06 -16.04
CA LYS A 214 11.60 -16.34 -16.01
C LYS A 214 11.18 -17.18 -14.81
N LYS A 215 11.18 -16.54 -13.63
CA LYS A 215 10.74 -17.10 -12.34
C LYS A 215 10.07 -16.00 -11.53
N CYS A 216 9.07 -16.35 -10.75
CA CYS A 216 8.42 -15.45 -9.80
C CYS A 216 8.41 -16.10 -8.41
N LEU A 217 8.90 -15.39 -7.41
CA LEU A 217 8.77 -15.78 -6.01
C LEU A 217 7.78 -14.82 -5.34
N ILE A 218 6.72 -15.37 -4.78
CA ILE A 218 5.77 -14.61 -3.94
C ILE A 218 5.94 -15.07 -2.50
N MET A 219 6.21 -14.14 -1.61
CA MET A 219 6.26 -14.40 -0.18
C MET A 219 5.12 -13.66 0.50
N VAL A 220 4.39 -14.35 1.38
CA VAL A 220 3.27 -13.79 2.13
C VAL A 220 3.54 -13.94 3.62
N GLY A 221 3.91 -12.86 4.29
CA GLY A 221 4.13 -12.78 5.73
C GLY A 221 3.02 -12.00 6.42
N CYS A 222 1.90 -12.67 6.71
CA CYS A 222 0.80 -12.11 7.49
C CYS A 222 0.12 -13.21 8.33
N CYS A 223 -0.65 -12.82 9.35
CA CYS A 223 -1.25 -13.77 10.29
C CYS A 223 -2.04 -14.88 9.58
N ALA A 224 -2.82 -14.58 8.53
CA ALA A 224 -3.57 -15.56 7.74
C ALA A 224 -2.90 -15.86 6.38
N GLY A 225 -1.57 -15.77 6.30
CA GLY A 225 -0.81 -15.87 5.05
C GLY A 225 -0.96 -17.21 4.34
N SER A 226 -1.27 -18.30 5.06
CA SER A 226 -1.49 -19.63 4.49
C SER A 226 -2.66 -19.71 3.50
N TYR A 227 -3.58 -18.74 3.55
CA TYR A 227 -4.73 -18.63 2.63
C TYR A 227 -4.40 -17.91 1.31
N PHE A 228 -3.15 -17.50 1.10
CA PHE A 228 -2.66 -16.94 -0.17
C PHE A 228 -1.85 -17.99 -0.92
N LYS A 229 -2.53 -19.00 -1.48
CA LYS A 229 -1.87 -20.12 -2.17
C LYS A 229 -2.48 -20.44 -3.53
N ASP A 230 -3.70 -20.95 -3.55
CA ASP A 230 -4.25 -21.56 -4.76
C ASP A 230 -4.55 -20.51 -5.83
N GLY A 231 -5.11 -19.35 -5.45
CA GLY A 231 -5.35 -18.23 -6.36
C GLY A 231 -4.07 -17.56 -6.86
N LEU A 232 -2.99 -17.60 -6.07
CA LEU A 232 -1.69 -17.08 -6.50
C LEU A 232 -0.87 -18.08 -7.31
N SER A 233 -1.27 -19.34 -7.46
CA SER A 233 -0.49 -20.36 -8.16
C SER A 233 -0.31 -20.03 -9.65
N GLY A 234 0.80 -20.47 -10.24
CA GLY A 234 1.09 -20.21 -11.65
C GLY A 234 2.38 -20.85 -12.15
N LYS A 235 2.56 -20.89 -13.47
CA LYS A 235 3.78 -21.42 -14.09
C LYS A 235 5.01 -20.63 -13.63
N ASN A 236 6.09 -21.35 -13.33
CA ASN A 236 7.37 -20.81 -12.83
C ASN A 236 7.22 -19.88 -11.62
N ARG A 237 6.18 -20.11 -10.80
CA ARG A 237 5.87 -19.32 -9.62
C ARG A 237 6.03 -20.18 -8.38
N GLU A 238 6.88 -19.73 -7.47
CA GLU A 238 7.01 -20.31 -6.14
C GLU A 238 6.29 -19.39 -5.14
N ILE A 239 5.50 -19.97 -4.23
CA ILE A 239 4.78 -19.23 -3.20
C ILE A 239 5.29 -19.71 -1.84
N LEU A 240 5.77 -18.77 -1.04
CA LEU A 240 6.20 -18.96 0.33
C LEU A 240 5.18 -18.33 1.27
N VAL A 241 4.50 -19.18 2.02
CA VAL A 241 3.55 -18.79 3.06
C VAL A 241 3.99 -19.37 4.41
N PRO A 242 3.48 -18.87 5.54
CA PRO A 242 3.74 -19.46 6.83
C PRO A 242 3.12 -20.86 6.90
N SER A 243 3.76 -21.78 7.62
CA SER A 243 3.24 -23.13 7.83
C SER A 243 2.06 -23.16 8.81
N ASN A 244 2.03 -22.19 9.73
CA ASN A 244 0.98 -22.07 10.73
C ASN A 244 -0.16 -21.20 10.22
N TYR A 245 -1.38 -21.57 10.62
CA TYR A 245 -2.61 -20.85 10.29
C TYR A 245 -2.57 -19.39 10.77
N TYR A 246 -2.10 -19.17 12.01
CA TYR A 246 -1.86 -17.86 12.60
C TYR A 246 -0.36 -17.67 12.74
N ALA A 247 0.26 -17.09 11.73
CA ALA A 247 1.69 -16.81 11.75
C ALA A 247 2.04 -15.78 12.83
N THR A 248 3.06 -16.10 13.60
CA THR A 248 3.69 -15.17 14.56
C THR A 248 4.71 -14.28 13.85
N SER A 249 5.17 -13.23 14.52
CA SER A 249 6.29 -12.40 14.05
C SER A 249 7.56 -13.21 13.81
N HIS A 250 7.79 -14.26 14.61
CA HIS A 250 8.93 -15.17 14.42
C HIS A 250 8.80 -15.97 13.11
N ASP A 251 7.61 -16.50 12.82
CA ASP A 251 7.34 -17.21 11.56
C ASP A 251 7.56 -16.30 10.34
N ILE A 252 7.09 -15.05 10.43
CA ILE A 252 7.29 -14.03 9.39
C ILE A 252 8.78 -13.73 9.20
N ALA A 253 9.54 -13.56 10.28
CA ALA A 253 10.98 -13.30 10.21
C ALA A 253 11.75 -14.45 9.53
N MET A 254 11.45 -15.70 9.90
CA MET A 254 12.04 -16.88 9.25
C MET A 254 11.67 -16.97 7.77
N LEU A 255 10.41 -16.65 7.43
CA LEU A 255 9.93 -16.65 6.05
C LEU A 255 10.65 -15.58 5.20
N ILE A 256 10.92 -14.40 5.77
CA ILE A 256 11.73 -13.35 5.12
C ILE A 256 13.13 -13.89 4.82
N ASP A 257 13.80 -14.48 5.81
CA ASP A 257 15.17 -14.96 5.63
C ASP A 257 15.23 -16.10 4.59
N LYS A 258 14.23 -16.99 4.58
CA LYS A 258 14.06 -18.03 3.55
C LYS A 258 13.79 -17.45 2.16
N ALA A 259 12.98 -16.40 2.05
CA ALA A 259 12.69 -15.76 0.77
C ALA A 259 13.94 -15.05 0.23
N LEU A 260 14.66 -14.30 1.07
CA LEU A 260 15.89 -13.60 0.70
C LEU A 260 17.02 -14.56 0.31
N SER A 261 17.09 -15.77 0.89
CA SER A 261 18.10 -16.78 0.52
C SER A 261 17.86 -17.38 -0.87
N LYS A 262 16.61 -17.37 -1.36
CA LYS A 262 16.21 -17.83 -2.70
C LYS A 262 16.39 -16.78 -3.80
N ILE A 263 16.84 -15.57 -3.45
CA ILE A 263 17.10 -14.51 -4.42
C ILE A 263 18.46 -14.72 -5.07
N TYR A 264 18.46 -14.82 -6.40
CA TYR A 264 19.64 -14.94 -7.23
C TYR A 264 19.79 -13.66 -8.04
N VAL A 265 20.75 -12.82 -7.67
CA VAL A 265 21.13 -11.67 -8.48
C VAL A 265 22.36 -12.04 -9.27
N ASN A 266 22.26 -11.95 -10.60
CA ASN A 266 23.42 -12.05 -11.46
C ASN A 266 24.12 -10.69 -11.41
N ASN A 267 25.28 -10.62 -10.73
CA ASN A 267 26.05 -9.38 -10.53
C ASN A 267 26.51 -8.72 -11.85
N ASN A 268 26.31 -9.39 -12.98
CA ASN A 268 26.49 -8.83 -14.31
C ASN A 268 25.25 -8.00 -14.70
N HIS A 269 25.14 -6.79 -14.14
CA HIS A 269 24.21 -5.76 -14.59
C HIS A 269 24.58 -5.31 -16.02
N LYS A 270 24.27 -6.12 -17.02
CA LYS A 270 24.03 -5.59 -18.36
C LYS A 270 22.55 -5.33 -18.46
N LYS A 271 22.18 -4.05 -18.52
CA LYS A 271 20.92 -3.59 -19.12
C LYS A 271 20.76 -4.41 -20.40
N LEU A 272 19.90 -5.43 -20.42
CA LEU A 272 19.80 -6.32 -21.57
C LEU A 272 19.16 -5.49 -22.68
N PRO A 273 19.86 -5.17 -23.78
CA PRO A 273 19.19 -4.65 -24.95
C PRO A 273 18.46 -5.84 -25.57
N PHE A 274 17.14 -5.89 -25.45
CA PHE A 274 16.36 -6.78 -26.31
C PHE A 274 16.45 -6.23 -27.74
N TYR A 275 17.08 -7.00 -28.63
CA TYR A 275 16.87 -6.89 -30.06
C TYR A 275 15.67 -7.77 -30.43
N HIS A 276 14.74 -7.22 -31.21
CA HIS A 276 13.58 -7.94 -31.73
C HIS A 276 14.03 -9.21 -32.48
N ILE A 277 13.46 -10.36 -32.11
CA ILE A 277 13.41 -11.53 -32.99
C ILE A 277 12.01 -11.51 -33.63
N PRO A 278 11.86 -11.22 -34.93
CA PRO A 278 10.58 -11.37 -35.59
C PRO A 278 10.29 -12.86 -35.74
N TYR A 279 9.23 -13.37 -35.10
CA TYR A 279 8.68 -14.68 -35.47
C TYR A 279 7.64 -14.51 -36.59
N PRO A 280 7.65 -15.37 -37.62
CA PRO A 280 6.81 -15.23 -38.80
C PRO A 280 5.44 -15.90 -38.57
N TYR A 281 4.36 -15.32 -39.11
CA TYR A 281 3.49 -15.99 -40.10
C TYR A 281 2.31 -15.10 -40.52
N ASN A 282 2.23 -14.94 -41.84
CA ASN A 282 1.10 -14.70 -42.73
C ASN A 282 -0.32 -14.61 -42.15
N HIS A 283 -1.05 -13.57 -42.56
CA HIS A 283 -2.26 -13.78 -43.36
C HIS A 283 -2.40 -12.69 -44.42
N ARG A 284 -2.55 -13.16 -45.68
CA ARG A 284 -2.98 -12.36 -46.83
C ARG A 284 -4.39 -11.83 -46.58
N SER A 285 -4.61 -10.58 -46.93
CA SER A 285 -5.70 -10.22 -47.85
C SER A 285 -5.24 -9.09 -48.74
N SER A 286 -5.79 -9.12 -49.94
CA SER A 286 -5.35 -8.53 -51.19
C SER A 286 -5.43 -7.01 -51.26
N GLN A 287 -4.41 -6.36 -51.85
CA GLN A 287 -4.63 -5.25 -52.77
C GLN A 287 -3.50 -5.16 -53.81
N LYS A 288 -3.92 -4.78 -55.02
CA LYS A 288 -3.24 -4.97 -56.32
C LYS A 288 -1.93 -4.20 -56.45
N LEU A 289 -0.97 -4.87 -57.08
CA LEU A 289 0.18 -4.29 -57.78
C LEU A 289 -0.19 -3.03 -58.58
N ARG A 290 0.59 -1.97 -58.42
CA ARG A 290 0.98 -1.07 -59.52
C ARG A 290 2.46 -0.73 -59.38
N ILE A 291 3.25 -1.33 -60.27
CA ILE A 291 4.58 -0.88 -60.70
C ILE A 291 4.32 0.34 -61.62
N PRO A 292 5.03 1.47 -61.44
CA PRO A 292 6.33 1.70 -62.09
C PRO A 292 7.51 1.70 -61.12
#